data_AF-A0A7Y4S262-F1
#
_entry.id   AF-A0A7Y4S262-F1
#
_cell.length_a   1.000
_cell.length_b   1.000
_cell.length_c   1.000
_cell.angle_alpha   90.00
_cell.angle_beta   90.00
_cell.angle_gamma   90.00
#
_symmetry.space_group_name_H-M   'P 1'
#
loop_
_entity.id
_entity.type
_entity.pdbx_description
1 polymer ?
#
loop_
_entity_poly.entity_id
_entity_poly.type
_entity_poly.pdbx_seq_one_letter_code
_entity_poly.pdbx_strand_id
1 'polypeptide(L)'
;MLRSSVFDYQEYRYLKLACALVLASTLAYLWFEPAVGHYGGSWLGYGLGTVSAFLVFWLAWYGIRKRRYRQSGSTQAWLSAHIYLGTTLLVTASLHSGFHFGLNIHTVAYVLLLIVIASGLFGSFAYLIYPRQMTDNMGEDNLNSLLLRIADADKHARQIALLMPDEINDLVAKACQETQIGADLLEQLRGYHLDCPSALAVQQLAGMSDNLSTEQRKLYRELYSIMVSRQSLIKRIRQDLMYRARLGIWLYVHVPFAIALLLALTIHIVSVFIYW
;
A
#
# COMPACT_ATOMS: atom_id res chain seq x y z
N MET A 1 3.58 2.71 26.38
CA MET A 1 4.16 3.72 25.45
C MET A 1 3.39 3.68 24.14
N LEU A 2 2.42 4.58 23.97
CA LEU A 2 1.70 4.75 22.70
C LEU A 2 2.69 5.34 21.68
N ARG A 3 3.14 4.52 20.71
CA ARG A 3 3.98 5.00 19.61
C ARG A 3 3.17 6.04 18.82
N SER A 4 3.74 7.22 18.66
CA SER A 4 3.13 8.36 17.95
C SER A 4 2.76 7.97 16.52
N SER A 5 1.51 8.20 16.15
CA SER A 5 1.05 7.99 14.78
C SER A 5 1.77 8.96 13.84
N VAL A 6 1.87 8.64 12.54
CA VAL A 6 2.39 9.58 11.52
C VAL A 6 1.61 10.90 11.53
N PHE A 7 0.35 10.87 11.95
CA PHE A 7 -0.52 12.03 12.09
C PHE A 7 -0.18 12.93 13.29
N ASP A 8 0.45 12.38 14.33
CA ASP A 8 0.72 13.08 15.60
C ASP A 8 2.11 13.73 15.63
N TYR A 9 2.78 13.84 14.48
CA TYR A 9 4.15 14.35 14.42
C TYR A 9 4.24 15.77 15.00
N GLN A 10 5.03 15.94 16.07
CA GLN A 10 5.26 17.20 16.80
C GLN A 10 3.96 17.99 17.05
N GLU A 11 3.01 17.40 17.79
CA GLU A 11 1.72 18.03 18.12
C GLU A 11 0.92 18.49 16.87
N TYR A 12 0.86 17.64 15.85
CA TYR A 12 0.10 17.89 14.63
C TYR A 12 0.58 19.14 13.87
N ARG A 13 1.88 19.46 13.91
CA ARG A 13 2.45 20.69 13.31
C ARG A 13 2.01 20.92 11.86
N TYR A 14 2.05 19.88 11.02
CA TYR A 14 1.68 19.99 9.62
C TYR A 14 0.17 20.06 9.39
N LEU A 15 -0.64 19.51 10.29
CA LEU A 15 -2.09 19.73 10.28
C LEU A 15 -2.40 21.19 10.62
N LYS A 16 -1.75 21.76 11.65
CA LYS A 16 -1.90 23.19 12.01
C LYS A 16 -1.54 24.08 10.82
N LEU A 17 -0.42 23.81 10.15
CA LEU A 17 -0.02 24.51 8.93
C LEU A 17 -1.03 24.34 7.79
N ALA A 18 -1.52 23.12 7.57
CA ALA A 18 -2.52 22.83 6.55
C ALA A 18 -3.83 23.59 6.80
N CYS A 19 -4.34 23.54 8.04
CA CYS A 19 -5.53 24.27 8.46
C CYS A 19 -5.32 25.79 8.34
N ALA A 20 -4.18 26.32 8.78
CA ALA A 20 -3.88 27.74 8.65
C ALA A 20 -3.84 28.18 7.18
N LEU A 21 -3.23 27.38 6.30
CA LEU A 21 -3.17 27.67 4.87
C LEU A 21 -4.57 27.64 4.23
N VAL A 22 -5.38 26.63 4.55
CA VAL A 22 -6.76 26.52 4.06
C VAL A 22 -7.60 27.69 4.56
N LEU A 23 -7.56 27.99 5.86
CA LEU A 23 -8.31 29.10 6.45
C LEU A 23 -7.90 30.44 5.84
N ALA A 24 -6.60 30.70 5.72
CA ALA A 24 -6.09 31.93 5.12
C ALA A 24 -6.51 32.05 3.65
N SER A 25 -6.43 30.96 2.87
CA SER A 25 -6.84 30.94 1.47
C SER A 25 -8.35 31.18 1.31
N THR A 26 -9.17 30.53 2.13
CA THR A 26 -10.63 30.69 2.11
C THR A 26 -11.04 32.08 2.55
N LEU A 27 -10.46 32.64 3.62
CA LEU A 27 -10.75 34.00 4.07
C LEU A 27 -10.33 35.04 3.02
N ALA A 28 -9.15 34.88 2.42
CA ALA A 28 -8.70 35.76 1.35
C ALA A 28 -9.62 35.69 0.12
N TYR A 29 -10.12 34.49 -0.22
CA TYR A 29 -11.10 34.31 -1.28
C TYR A 29 -12.45 34.97 -0.96
N LEU A 30 -12.95 34.84 0.27
CA LEU A 30 -14.23 35.46 0.67
C LEU A 30 -14.15 36.99 0.78
N TRP A 31 -12.98 37.53 1.12
CA TRP A 31 -12.81 38.97 1.30
C TRP A 31 -12.54 39.70 -0.03
N PHE A 32 -11.87 39.04 -0.98
CA PHE A 32 -11.50 39.66 -2.25
C PHE A 32 -12.58 39.40 -3.31
N GLU A 33 -13.51 40.34 -3.50
CA GLU A 33 -14.50 40.30 -4.59
C GLU A 33 -13.93 40.98 -5.85
N PRO A 34 -13.54 40.24 -6.90
CA PRO A 34 -13.00 40.83 -8.12
C PRO A 34 -14.14 41.40 -8.99
N ALA A 35 -13.88 42.51 -9.67
CA ALA A 35 -14.87 43.21 -10.50
C ALA A 35 -15.50 42.36 -11.63
N VAL A 36 -14.85 41.26 -12.04
CA VAL A 36 -15.31 40.35 -13.10
C VAL A 36 -15.59 38.93 -12.59
N GLY A 37 -15.69 38.75 -11.26
CA GLY A 37 -15.85 37.44 -10.61
C GLY A 37 -14.52 36.73 -10.35
N HIS A 38 -14.55 35.61 -9.62
CA HIS A 38 -13.36 34.83 -9.27
C HIS A 38 -12.91 33.94 -10.44
N TYR A 39 -11.67 34.13 -10.88
CA TYR A 39 -11.04 33.27 -11.89
C TYR A 39 -9.53 33.24 -11.67
N GLY A 40 -8.86 32.24 -12.25
CA GLY A 40 -7.43 31.99 -12.01
C GLY A 40 -6.46 33.09 -12.44
N GLY A 41 -6.90 33.99 -13.33
CA GLY A 41 -6.11 35.15 -13.76
C GLY A 41 -6.26 36.39 -12.87
N SER A 42 -7.11 36.36 -11.84
CA SER A 42 -7.16 37.43 -10.84
C SER A 42 -5.86 37.46 -10.01
N TRP A 43 -5.52 38.60 -9.37
CA TRP A 43 -4.35 38.66 -8.48
C TRP A 43 -4.40 37.55 -7.42
N LEU A 44 -5.54 37.40 -6.74
CA LEU A 44 -5.74 36.32 -5.78
C LEU A 44 -5.56 34.94 -6.42
N GLY A 45 -6.12 34.73 -7.61
CA GLY A 45 -5.95 33.52 -8.41
C GLY A 45 -4.47 33.20 -8.66
N TYR A 46 -3.68 34.13 -9.18
CA TYR A 46 -2.23 33.95 -9.40
C TYR A 46 -1.48 33.63 -8.11
N GLY A 47 -1.82 34.27 -7.00
CA GLY A 47 -1.23 33.98 -5.69
C GLY A 47 -1.49 32.54 -5.25
N LEU A 48 -2.76 32.12 -5.25
CA LEU A 48 -3.17 30.75 -4.90
C LEU A 48 -2.60 29.70 -5.86
N GLY A 49 -2.51 30.04 -7.15
CA GLY A 49 -1.90 29.19 -8.19
C GLY A 49 -0.41 28.99 -7.94
N THR A 50 0.32 30.05 -7.62
CA THR A 50 1.76 30.00 -7.30
C THR A 50 2.03 29.15 -6.06
N VAL A 51 1.26 29.36 -4.99
CA VAL A 51 1.36 28.56 -3.76
C VAL A 51 1.05 27.09 -4.06
N SER A 52 -0.01 26.81 -4.83
CA SER A 52 -0.39 25.43 -5.19
C SER A 52 0.68 24.76 -6.06
N ALA A 53 1.22 25.45 -7.07
CA ALA A 53 2.29 24.91 -7.90
C ALA A 53 3.55 24.61 -7.07
N PHE A 54 3.95 25.54 -6.20
CA PHE A 54 5.08 25.34 -5.28
C PHE A 54 4.86 24.10 -4.40
N LEU A 55 3.67 23.94 -3.82
CA LEU A 55 3.33 22.76 -3.02
C LEU A 55 3.40 21.47 -3.84
N VAL A 56 2.87 21.43 -5.06
CA VAL A 56 2.97 20.24 -5.93
C VAL A 56 4.43 19.85 -6.18
N PHE A 57 5.29 20.81 -6.55
CA PHE A 57 6.72 20.53 -6.77
C PHE A 57 7.43 20.09 -5.47
N TRP A 58 7.11 20.72 -4.34
CA TRP A 58 7.65 20.33 -3.03
C TRP A 58 7.23 18.91 -2.63
N LEU A 59 5.98 18.54 -2.88
CA LEU A 59 5.46 17.20 -2.62
C LEU A 59 6.08 16.16 -3.55
N ALA A 60 6.31 16.48 -4.82
CA ALA A 60 7.03 15.62 -5.76
C ALA A 60 8.50 15.42 -5.35
N TRP A 61 9.14 16.46 -4.81
CA TRP A 61 10.51 16.38 -4.31
C TRP A 61 10.68 15.34 -3.19
N TYR A 62 9.68 15.16 -2.34
CA TYR A 62 9.69 14.08 -1.33
C TYR A 62 9.88 12.68 -1.97
N GLY A 63 9.22 12.42 -3.10
CA GLY A 63 9.34 11.16 -3.84
C GLY A 63 10.77 10.90 -4.32
N ILE A 64 11.47 11.94 -4.79
CA ILE A 64 12.88 11.87 -5.21
C ILE A 64 13.81 11.67 -4.00
N ARG A 65 13.59 12.46 -2.94
CA ARG A 65 14.40 12.41 -1.72
C ARG A 65 14.36 11.02 -1.08
N LYS A 66 13.18 10.41 -0.96
CA LYS A 66 13.03 9.06 -0.38
C LYS A 66 13.85 8.00 -1.12
N ARG A 67 14.02 8.13 -2.44
CA ARG A 67 14.78 7.19 -3.28
C ARG A 67 16.29 7.45 -3.27
N ARG A 68 16.72 8.71 -3.18
CA ARG A 68 18.14 9.11 -3.24
C ARG A 68 18.83 9.21 -1.88
N TYR A 69 18.10 9.53 -0.82
CA TYR A 69 18.67 9.81 0.50
C TYR A 69 18.06 8.90 1.57
N ARG A 70 18.63 7.70 1.74
CA ARG A 70 18.22 6.72 2.78
C ARG A 70 18.47 7.19 4.22
N GLN A 71 19.21 8.28 4.43
CA GLN A 71 19.79 8.66 5.74
C GLN A 71 19.53 10.12 6.18
N SER A 72 18.80 10.95 5.42
CA SER A 72 18.64 12.39 5.75
C SER A 72 17.22 12.72 6.24
N GLY A 73 17.05 12.81 7.56
CA GLY A 73 15.86 13.37 8.24
C GLY A 73 14.80 12.34 8.68
N SER A 74 13.90 12.77 9.56
CA SER A 74 12.76 11.94 10.01
C SER A 74 11.83 11.65 8.84
N THR A 75 11.83 10.42 8.35
CA THR A 75 10.95 9.94 7.27
C THR A 75 9.47 10.11 7.63
N GLN A 76 9.13 10.02 8.92
CA GLN A 76 7.80 10.28 9.47
C GLN A 76 7.37 11.74 9.30
N ALA A 77 8.27 12.70 9.56
CA ALA A 77 7.98 14.13 9.41
C ALA A 77 7.60 14.49 7.97
N TRP A 78 8.36 13.99 7.00
CA TRP A 78 8.12 14.25 5.59
C TRP A 78 6.86 13.57 5.06
N LEU A 79 6.59 12.34 5.52
CA LEU A 79 5.35 11.64 5.15
C LEU A 79 4.12 12.37 5.71
N SER A 80 4.19 12.83 6.96
CA SER A 80 3.14 13.63 7.60
C SER A 80 2.90 14.93 6.81
N ALA A 81 3.97 15.66 6.48
CA ALA A 81 3.89 16.85 5.64
C ALA A 81 3.28 16.55 4.26
N HIS A 82 3.67 15.44 3.64
CA HIS A 82 3.18 15.06 2.31
C HIS A 82 1.67 14.81 2.30
N ILE A 83 1.16 14.11 3.32
CA ILE A 83 -0.28 13.83 3.45
C ILE A 83 -1.06 15.12 3.71
N TYR A 84 -0.68 15.89 4.73
CA TYR A 84 -1.45 17.08 5.14
C TYR A 84 -1.37 18.23 4.12
N LEU A 85 -0.18 18.51 3.54
CA LEU A 85 -0.06 19.54 2.50
C LEU A 85 -0.61 19.06 1.14
N GLY A 86 -0.62 17.74 0.92
CA GLY A 86 -1.29 17.16 -0.25
C GLY A 86 -2.80 17.39 -0.21
N THR A 87 -3.44 17.28 0.95
CA THR A 87 -4.89 17.51 1.06
C THR A 87 -5.25 18.99 0.96
N THR A 88 -4.38 19.93 1.36
CA THR A 88 -4.66 21.36 1.18
C THR A 88 -4.76 21.78 -0.28
N LEU A 89 -4.06 21.09 -1.18
CA LEU A 89 -4.13 21.35 -2.61
C LEU A 89 -5.55 21.20 -3.18
N LEU A 90 -6.39 20.35 -2.57
CA LEU A 90 -7.79 20.22 -2.96
C LEU A 90 -8.52 21.57 -2.83
N VAL A 91 -8.25 22.31 -1.76
CA VAL A 91 -8.87 23.61 -1.52
C VAL A 91 -8.16 24.70 -2.33
N THR A 92 -6.84 24.82 -2.21
CA THR A 92 -6.10 25.93 -2.84
C THR A 92 -6.19 25.91 -4.36
N ALA A 93 -6.15 24.72 -4.99
CA ALA A 93 -6.31 24.60 -6.43
C ALA A 93 -7.75 24.86 -6.91
N SER A 94 -8.76 24.50 -6.11
CA SER A 94 -10.16 24.81 -6.44
C SER A 94 -10.47 26.30 -6.32
N LEU A 95 -9.93 26.95 -5.28
CA LEU A 95 -10.05 28.41 -5.12
C LEU A 95 -9.26 29.14 -6.22
N HIS A 96 -8.10 28.63 -6.63
CA HIS A 96 -7.36 29.16 -7.78
C HIS A 96 -8.18 29.10 -9.07
N SER A 97 -8.85 27.98 -9.38
CA SER A 97 -9.64 27.88 -10.61
C SER A 97 -10.91 28.73 -10.59
N GLY A 98 -11.31 29.25 -9.42
CA GLY A 98 -12.58 29.95 -9.26
C GLY A 98 -13.80 29.07 -9.59
N PHE A 99 -13.64 27.74 -9.54
CA PHE A 99 -14.65 26.76 -9.97
C PHE A 99 -15.05 26.83 -11.45
N HIS A 100 -14.25 27.47 -12.30
CA HIS A 100 -14.45 27.47 -13.74
C HIS A 100 -13.69 26.31 -14.39
N PHE A 101 -14.43 25.36 -14.96
CA PHE A 101 -13.88 24.17 -15.63
C PHE A 101 -14.33 24.12 -17.09
N GLY A 102 -13.44 23.67 -17.98
CA GLY A 102 -13.67 23.55 -19.42
C GLY A 102 -12.80 22.46 -20.03
N LEU A 103 -12.90 22.20 -21.34
CA LEU A 103 -12.10 21.16 -22.02
C LEU A 103 -10.68 21.64 -22.36
N ASN A 104 -9.92 22.03 -21.34
CA ASN A 104 -8.57 22.61 -21.48
C ASN A 104 -7.55 21.90 -20.57
N ILE A 105 -6.26 22.19 -20.81
CA ILE A 105 -5.16 21.68 -19.99
C ILE A 105 -5.32 21.99 -18.49
N HIS A 106 -5.93 23.13 -18.15
CA HIS A 106 -6.26 23.54 -16.78
C HIS A 106 -7.11 22.49 -16.05
N THR A 107 -8.18 22.03 -16.70
CA THR A 107 -9.12 21.07 -16.12
C THR A 107 -8.52 19.67 -16.10
N VAL A 108 -7.72 19.30 -17.12
CA VAL A 108 -6.94 18.05 -17.10
C VAL A 108 -5.97 18.01 -15.91
N ALA A 109 -5.22 19.10 -15.66
CA ALA A 109 -4.33 19.20 -14.51
C ALA A 109 -5.10 19.09 -13.18
N TYR A 110 -6.27 19.72 -13.08
CA TYR A 110 -7.13 19.62 -11.90
C TYR A 110 -7.67 18.19 -11.68
N VAL A 111 -8.14 17.50 -12.72
CA VAL A 111 -8.62 16.12 -12.62
C VAL A 111 -7.48 15.17 -12.22
N LEU A 112 -6.29 15.33 -12.81
CA LEU A 112 -5.11 14.58 -12.40
C LEU A 112 -4.74 14.84 -10.94
N LEU A 113 -4.84 16.09 -10.48
CA LEU A 113 -4.63 16.44 -9.08
C LEU A 113 -5.62 15.70 -8.17
N LEU A 114 -6.90 15.67 -8.51
CA LEU A 114 -7.92 14.93 -7.75
C LEU A 114 -7.61 13.43 -7.67
N ILE A 115 -7.22 12.81 -8.79
CA ILE A 115 -6.85 11.39 -8.83
C ILE A 115 -5.64 11.12 -7.91
N VAL A 116 -4.61 11.98 -7.97
CA VAL A 116 -3.41 11.86 -7.14
C VAL A 116 -3.74 12.03 -5.66
N ILE A 117 -4.58 13.00 -5.29
CA ILE A 117 -5.01 13.23 -3.90
C ILE A 117 -5.81 12.02 -3.39
N ALA A 118 -6.80 11.55 -4.14
CA ALA A 118 -7.63 10.40 -3.75
C ALA A 118 -6.77 9.12 -3.59
N SER A 119 -5.88 8.86 -4.56
CA SER A 119 -4.91 7.76 -4.50
C SER A 119 -3.93 7.91 -3.32
N GLY A 120 -3.49 9.13 -3.02
CA GLY A 120 -2.61 9.44 -1.88
C GLY A 120 -3.29 9.18 -0.54
N LEU A 121 -4.56 9.55 -0.39
CA LEU A 121 -5.36 9.26 0.80
C LEU A 121 -5.51 7.75 1.01
N PHE A 122 -5.88 6.99 -0.04
CA PHE A 122 -5.91 5.53 0.02
C PHE A 122 -4.55 4.94 0.43
N GLY A 123 -3.48 5.46 -0.17
CA GLY A 123 -2.11 5.09 0.16
C GLY A 123 -1.73 5.33 1.61
N SER A 124 -2.15 6.46 2.17
CA SER A 124 -1.90 6.80 3.57
C SER A 124 -2.56 5.79 4.51
N PHE A 125 -3.82 5.40 4.24
CA PHE A 125 -4.53 4.39 5.01
C PHE A 125 -3.84 3.02 4.90
N ALA A 126 -3.50 2.59 3.68
CA ALA A 126 -2.80 1.32 3.45
C ALA A 126 -1.42 1.28 4.15
N TYR A 127 -0.69 2.40 4.16
CA TYR A 127 0.65 2.50 4.77
C TYR A 127 0.63 2.47 6.30
N LEU A 128 -0.47 2.84 6.96
CA LEU A 128 -0.59 2.71 8.42
C LEU A 128 -0.88 1.29 8.85
N ILE A 129 -1.62 0.57 8.01
CA ILE A 129 -2.21 -0.73 8.37
C ILE A 129 -1.29 -1.86 7.94
N TYR A 130 -0.90 -1.91 6.67
CA TYR A 130 -0.20 -3.07 6.11
C TYR A 130 1.20 -3.28 6.68
N PRO A 131 2.08 -2.27 6.85
CA PRO A 131 3.39 -2.49 7.44
C PRO A 131 3.33 -3.08 8.85
N ARG A 132 2.37 -2.64 9.68
CA ARG A 132 2.17 -3.21 11.02
C ARG A 132 1.73 -4.66 10.94
N GLN A 133 0.75 -4.96 10.09
CA GLN A 133 0.28 -6.34 9.88
C GLN A 133 1.38 -7.24 9.30
N MET A 134 2.26 -6.72 8.44
CA MET A 134 3.43 -7.44 7.93
C MET A 134 4.42 -7.75 9.06
N THR A 135 4.75 -6.76 9.90
CA THR A 135 5.63 -6.96 11.07
C THR A 135 5.02 -7.95 12.05
N ASP A 136 3.74 -7.84 12.39
CA ASP A 136 3.06 -8.74 13.31
C ASP A 136 2.95 -10.17 12.74
N ASN A 137 2.76 -10.31 11.42
CA ASN A 137 2.68 -11.61 10.74
C ASN A 137 4.03 -12.33 10.63
N MET A 138 5.12 -11.57 10.39
CA MET A 138 6.48 -12.10 10.35
C MET A 138 7.08 -12.33 11.74
N GLY A 139 6.76 -11.49 12.72
CA GLY A 139 7.38 -11.55 14.04
C GLY A 139 8.89 -11.36 13.97
N GLU A 140 9.66 -12.32 14.50
CA GLU A 140 11.13 -12.35 14.41
C GLU A 140 11.63 -13.06 13.14
N ASP A 141 10.73 -13.69 12.39
CA ASP A 141 11.08 -14.37 11.15
C ASP A 141 11.19 -13.41 9.96
N ASN A 142 11.81 -13.91 8.90
CA ASN A 142 11.79 -13.28 7.59
C ASN A 142 11.33 -14.30 6.53
N LEU A 143 11.06 -13.83 5.32
CA LEU A 143 10.55 -14.68 4.25
C LEU A 143 11.43 -15.90 3.99
N ASN A 144 12.76 -15.73 3.99
CA ASN A 144 13.70 -16.84 3.76
C ASN A 144 13.68 -17.86 4.90
N SER A 145 13.60 -17.41 6.16
CA SER A 145 13.44 -18.27 7.34
C SER A 145 12.16 -19.11 7.23
N LEU A 146 11.03 -18.50 6.86
CA LEU A 146 9.77 -19.23 6.70
C LEU A 146 9.83 -20.25 5.56
N LEU A 147 10.46 -19.90 4.43
CA LEU A 147 10.65 -20.83 3.31
C LEU A 147 11.55 -22.02 3.71
N LEU A 148 12.62 -21.78 4.48
CA LEU A 148 13.47 -22.84 5.02
C LEU A 148 12.69 -23.77 5.97
N ARG A 149 11.88 -23.21 6.87
CA ARG A 149 11.03 -24.02 7.77
C ARG A 149 9.99 -24.85 7.02
N ILE A 150 9.46 -24.35 5.91
CA ILE A 150 8.59 -25.15 5.03
C ILE A 150 9.40 -26.28 4.40
N ALA A 151 10.60 -26.02 3.89
CA ALA A 151 11.45 -27.06 3.31
C ALA A 151 11.81 -28.16 4.32
N ASP A 152 12.11 -27.79 5.57
CA ASP A 152 12.38 -28.74 6.66
C ASP A 152 11.12 -29.53 7.03
N ALA A 153 9.96 -28.87 7.14
CA ALA A 153 8.68 -29.54 7.37
C ALA A 153 8.36 -30.54 6.24
N ASP A 154 8.60 -30.17 4.97
CA ASP A 154 8.37 -31.04 3.82
C ASP A 154 9.30 -32.25 3.83
N LYS A 155 10.56 -32.08 4.27
CA LYS A 155 11.51 -33.18 4.45
C LYS A 155 11.03 -34.15 5.53
N HIS A 156 10.69 -33.64 6.73
CA HIS A 156 10.23 -34.49 7.84
C HIS A 156 8.90 -35.17 7.53
N ALA A 157 7.93 -34.45 6.96
CA ALA A 157 6.65 -35.01 6.56
C ALA A 157 6.82 -36.18 5.58
N ARG A 158 7.69 -36.03 4.56
CA ARG A 158 7.98 -37.11 3.61
C ARG A 158 8.65 -38.32 4.27
N GLN A 159 9.56 -38.11 5.21
CA GLN A 159 10.21 -39.22 5.93
C GLN A 159 9.21 -40.07 6.71
N ILE A 160 8.26 -39.42 7.40
CA ILE A 160 7.21 -40.13 8.14
C ILE A 160 6.21 -40.78 7.17
N ALA A 161 5.85 -40.08 6.08
CA ALA A 161 4.90 -40.56 5.09
C ALA A 161 5.33 -41.87 4.40
N LEU A 162 6.63 -42.12 4.24
CA LEU A 162 7.15 -43.40 3.71
C LEU A 162 6.83 -44.63 4.59
N LEU A 163 6.50 -44.43 5.86
CA LEU A 163 6.12 -45.48 6.80
C LEU A 163 4.60 -45.67 6.89
N MET A 164 3.83 -44.84 6.19
CA MET A 164 2.36 -44.82 6.19
C MET A 164 1.81 -45.55 4.95
N PRO A 165 0.50 -45.90 4.94
CA PRO A 165 -0.17 -46.41 3.75
C PRO A 165 -0.04 -45.48 2.53
N ASP A 166 -0.09 -46.06 1.33
CA ASP A 166 0.12 -45.36 0.06
C ASP A 166 -0.79 -44.12 -0.09
N GLU A 167 -2.05 -44.21 0.34
CA GLU A 167 -3.00 -43.09 0.31
C GLU A 167 -2.50 -41.84 1.07
N ILE A 168 -1.90 -42.04 2.25
CA ILE A 168 -1.32 -40.95 3.06
C ILE A 168 -0.02 -40.46 2.42
N ASN A 169 0.79 -41.37 1.90
CA ASN A 169 2.06 -41.05 1.26
C ASN A 169 1.86 -40.17 0.01
N ASP A 170 0.97 -40.58 -0.88
CA ASP A 170 0.63 -39.86 -2.11
C ASP A 170 0.03 -38.49 -1.80
N LEU A 171 -0.82 -38.39 -0.78
CA LEU A 171 -1.41 -37.11 -0.36
C LEU A 171 -0.35 -36.11 0.13
N VAL A 172 0.59 -36.58 0.95
CA VAL A 172 1.70 -35.74 1.44
C VAL A 172 2.64 -35.38 0.30
N ALA A 173 2.97 -36.33 -0.59
CA ALA A 173 3.80 -36.08 -1.76
C ALA A 173 3.19 -35.00 -2.67
N LYS A 174 1.89 -35.13 -2.97
CA LYS A 174 1.12 -34.15 -3.75
C LYS A 174 1.12 -32.78 -3.09
N ALA A 175 0.86 -32.71 -1.78
CA ALA A 175 0.90 -31.45 -1.04
C ALA A 175 2.29 -30.79 -1.07
N CYS A 176 3.36 -31.57 -0.99
CA CYS A 176 4.73 -31.06 -1.02
C CYS A 176 5.15 -30.60 -2.43
N GLN A 177 4.72 -31.27 -3.49
CA GLN A 177 5.14 -30.97 -4.86
C GLN A 177 4.28 -29.90 -5.55
N GLU A 178 2.97 -29.93 -5.34
CA GLU A 178 2.02 -29.08 -6.08
C GLU A 178 1.67 -27.77 -5.37
N THR A 179 2.06 -27.59 -4.10
CA THR A 179 1.74 -26.34 -3.39
C THR A 179 2.56 -25.18 -3.94
N GLN A 180 1.91 -24.32 -4.72
CA GLN A 180 2.50 -23.09 -5.24
C GLN A 180 2.24 -21.91 -4.30
N ILE A 181 3.24 -21.00 -4.22
CA ILE A 181 3.19 -19.78 -3.44
C ILE A 181 3.42 -18.60 -4.38
N GLY A 182 2.37 -17.81 -4.62
CA GLY A 182 2.47 -16.57 -5.38
C GLY A 182 2.61 -16.75 -6.90
N ALA A 183 2.01 -17.79 -7.48
CA ALA A 183 2.04 -18.03 -8.92
C ALA A 183 1.36 -16.89 -9.71
N ASP A 184 0.17 -16.48 -9.27
CA ASP A 184 -0.63 -15.47 -9.95
C ASP A 184 -0.80 -14.17 -9.17
N LEU A 185 -0.89 -13.04 -9.89
CA LEU A 185 -1.07 -11.72 -9.30
C LEU A 185 -2.42 -11.58 -8.57
N LEU A 186 -3.48 -12.19 -9.09
CA LEU A 186 -4.80 -12.21 -8.42
C LEU A 186 -4.76 -13.01 -7.11
N GLU A 187 -4.02 -14.11 -7.08
CA GLU A 187 -3.84 -14.91 -5.86
C GLU A 187 -3.02 -14.17 -4.81
N GLN A 188 -1.95 -13.50 -5.26
CA GLN A 188 -1.17 -12.62 -4.38
C GLN A 188 -2.07 -11.54 -3.77
N LEU A 189 -2.97 -10.90 -4.54
CA LEU A 189 -3.87 -9.86 -4.02
C LEU A 189 -4.96 -10.37 -3.08
N ARG A 190 -5.43 -11.60 -3.29
CA ARG A 190 -6.43 -12.24 -2.41
C ARG A 190 -5.80 -12.75 -1.11
N GLY A 191 -4.54 -13.17 -1.14
CA GLY A 191 -3.84 -13.74 0.02
C GLY A 191 -4.29 -15.17 0.38
N TYR A 192 -5.11 -15.80 -0.46
CA TYR A 192 -5.52 -17.20 -0.33
C TYR A 192 -5.66 -17.84 -1.72
N HIS A 193 -5.52 -19.16 -1.76
CA HIS A 193 -5.71 -19.99 -2.95
C HIS A 193 -6.82 -20.99 -2.63
N LEU A 194 -7.86 -21.02 -3.47
CA LEU A 194 -9.09 -21.80 -3.22
C LEU A 194 -8.80 -23.30 -3.11
N ASP A 195 -8.01 -23.86 -4.02
CA ASP A 195 -7.76 -25.29 -4.12
C ASP A 195 -6.34 -25.66 -3.65
N CYS A 196 -5.96 -25.19 -2.46
CA CYS A 196 -4.57 -25.31 -2.01
C CYS A 196 -4.25 -26.76 -1.65
N PRO A 197 -3.30 -27.44 -2.33
CA PRO A 197 -3.00 -28.86 -2.08
C PRO A 197 -2.63 -29.13 -0.62
N SER A 198 -1.87 -28.23 0.01
CA SER A 198 -1.53 -28.30 1.44
C SER A 198 -2.76 -28.21 2.35
N ALA A 199 -3.75 -27.39 2.01
CA ALA A 199 -4.95 -27.24 2.83
C ALA A 199 -5.89 -28.45 2.68
N LEU A 200 -6.02 -28.94 1.44
CA LEU A 200 -6.76 -30.16 1.13
C LEU A 200 -6.14 -31.37 1.84
N ALA A 201 -4.81 -31.48 1.85
CA ALA A 201 -4.11 -32.56 2.52
C ALA A 201 -4.35 -32.56 4.03
N VAL A 202 -4.28 -31.41 4.71
CA VAL A 202 -4.59 -31.32 6.14
C VAL A 202 -6.05 -31.73 6.41
N GLN A 203 -7.00 -31.27 5.58
CA GLN A 203 -8.41 -31.61 5.73
C GLN A 203 -8.67 -33.11 5.55
N GLN A 204 -8.08 -33.73 4.53
CA GLN A 204 -8.23 -35.15 4.24
C GLN A 204 -7.52 -36.01 5.30
N LEU A 205 -6.31 -35.63 5.70
CA LEU A 205 -5.57 -36.35 6.73
C LEU A 205 -6.41 -36.47 7.99
N ALA A 206 -7.10 -35.43 8.45
CA ALA A 206 -7.88 -35.42 9.70
C ALA A 206 -8.85 -36.60 9.91
N GLY A 207 -9.29 -37.29 8.85
CA GLY A 207 -10.19 -38.46 8.93
C GLY A 207 -9.53 -39.83 8.67
N MET A 208 -8.24 -39.89 8.35
CA MET A 208 -7.56 -41.12 7.87
C MET A 208 -6.94 -41.98 8.99
N SER A 209 -7.28 -41.76 10.26
CA SER A 209 -6.60 -42.42 11.39
C SER A 209 -7.11 -43.83 11.73
N ASP A 210 -8.28 -44.22 11.22
CA ASP A 210 -9.08 -45.31 11.80
C ASP A 210 -8.47 -46.70 11.60
N ASN A 211 -7.76 -46.92 10.49
CA ASN A 211 -7.20 -48.22 10.11
C ASN A 211 -5.70 -48.38 10.45
N LEU A 212 -5.12 -47.48 11.24
CA LEU A 212 -3.69 -47.49 11.55
C LEU A 212 -3.37 -48.35 12.79
N SER A 213 -2.24 -49.07 12.72
CA SER A 213 -1.68 -49.80 13.88
C SER A 213 -1.27 -48.84 15.01
N THR A 214 -1.07 -49.36 16.23
CA THR A 214 -0.70 -48.55 17.40
C THR A 214 0.60 -47.76 17.20
N GLU A 215 1.62 -48.37 16.59
CA GLU A 215 2.89 -47.72 16.22
C GLU A 215 2.66 -46.62 15.17
N GLN A 216 1.89 -46.93 14.12
CA GLN A 216 1.57 -45.97 13.04
C GLN A 216 0.75 -44.79 13.53
N ARG A 217 -0.14 -44.95 14.51
CA ARG A 217 -0.93 -43.85 15.08
C ARG A 217 -0.05 -42.76 15.71
N LYS A 218 1.07 -43.13 16.33
CA LYS A 218 2.01 -42.15 16.92
C LYS A 218 2.67 -41.32 15.82
N LEU A 219 3.22 -41.99 14.79
CA LEU A 219 3.83 -41.36 13.63
C LEU A 219 2.83 -40.49 12.85
N TYR A 220 1.59 -40.97 12.70
CA TYR A 220 0.54 -40.23 12.01
C TYR A 220 0.17 -38.93 12.74
N ARG A 221 0.09 -38.92 14.08
CA ARG A 221 -0.15 -37.69 14.86
C ARG A 221 0.97 -36.68 14.66
N GLU A 222 2.21 -37.15 14.63
CA GLU A 222 3.39 -36.33 14.34
C GLU A 222 3.31 -35.75 12.92
N LEU A 223 3.06 -36.58 11.91
CA LEU A 223 2.85 -36.17 10.52
C LEU A 223 1.74 -35.11 10.40
N TYR A 224 0.58 -35.35 11.00
CA TYR A 224 -0.53 -34.40 10.99
C TYR A 224 -0.13 -33.06 11.60
N SER A 225 0.57 -33.07 12.75
CA SER A 225 1.07 -31.84 13.38
C SER A 225 2.05 -31.06 12.50
N ILE A 226 2.94 -31.76 11.78
CA ILE A 226 3.88 -31.16 10.83
C ILE A 226 3.13 -30.53 9.66
N MET A 227 2.13 -31.24 9.10
CA MET A 227 1.33 -30.74 7.98
C MET A 227 0.49 -29.51 8.36
N VAL A 228 -0.10 -29.49 9.56
CA VAL A 228 -0.80 -28.31 10.10
C VAL A 228 0.16 -27.12 10.29
N SER A 229 1.34 -27.37 10.87
CA SER A 229 2.37 -26.35 11.04
C SER A 229 2.81 -25.77 9.69
N ARG A 230 3.09 -26.63 8.71
CA ARG A 230 3.41 -26.27 7.32
C ARG A 230 2.32 -25.40 6.68
N GLN A 231 1.06 -25.79 6.79
CA GLN A 231 -0.08 -25.02 6.27
C GLN A 231 -0.12 -23.61 6.89
N SER A 232 0.15 -23.49 8.19
CA SER A 232 0.20 -22.20 8.88
C SER A 232 1.33 -21.30 8.36
N LEU A 233 2.51 -21.86 8.06
CA LEU A 233 3.65 -21.13 7.47
C LEU A 233 3.31 -20.61 6.07
N ILE A 234 2.70 -21.46 5.23
CA ILE A 234 2.26 -21.06 3.88
C ILE A 234 1.24 -19.92 3.96
N LYS A 235 0.29 -19.98 4.90
CA LYS A 235 -0.69 -18.91 5.13
C LYS A 235 -0.01 -17.59 5.52
N ARG A 236 0.98 -17.63 6.42
CA ARG A 236 1.76 -16.44 6.81
C ARG A 236 2.48 -15.83 5.60
N ILE A 237 3.14 -16.64 4.78
CA ILE A 237 3.84 -16.15 3.57
C ILE A 237 2.83 -15.50 2.61
N ARG A 238 1.69 -16.15 2.33
CA ARG A 238 0.67 -15.61 1.43
C ARG A 238 0.09 -14.28 1.91
N GLN A 239 -0.13 -14.13 3.22
CA GLN A 239 -0.56 -12.85 3.80
C GLN A 239 0.49 -11.75 3.63
N ASP A 240 1.77 -12.05 3.83
CA ASP A 240 2.86 -11.07 3.62
C ASP A 240 2.96 -10.64 2.15
N LEU A 241 2.90 -11.61 1.22
CA LEU A 241 2.87 -11.33 -0.22
C LEU A 241 1.67 -10.47 -0.62
N MET A 242 0.50 -10.71 -0.02
CA MET A 242 -0.69 -9.91 -0.25
C MET A 242 -0.52 -8.45 0.17
N TYR A 243 0.04 -8.20 1.36
CA TYR A 243 0.31 -6.84 1.81
C TYR A 243 1.30 -6.13 0.88
N ARG A 244 2.37 -6.82 0.46
CA ARG A 244 3.36 -6.29 -0.49
C ARG A 244 2.75 -5.99 -1.87
N ALA A 245 1.95 -6.90 -2.40
CA ALA A 245 1.31 -6.76 -3.70
C ALA A 245 0.36 -5.55 -3.71
N ARG A 246 -0.46 -5.39 -2.68
CA ARG A 246 -1.39 -4.23 -2.56
C ARG A 246 -0.65 -2.90 -2.48
N LEU A 247 0.43 -2.82 -1.69
CA LEU A 247 1.28 -1.62 -1.62
C LEU A 247 1.99 -1.35 -2.97
N GLY A 248 2.42 -2.42 -3.66
CA GLY A 248 3.05 -2.33 -4.98
C GLY A 248 2.11 -1.78 -6.04
N ILE A 249 0.88 -2.30 -6.12
CA ILE A 249 -0.15 -1.81 -7.06
C ILE A 249 -0.49 -0.35 -6.78
N TRP A 250 -0.67 0.01 -5.51
CA TRP A 250 -0.92 1.40 -5.15
C TRP A 250 0.19 2.33 -5.66
N LEU A 251 1.46 1.97 -5.45
CA LEU A 251 2.59 2.77 -5.94
C LEU A 251 2.64 2.83 -7.47
N TYR A 252 2.31 1.73 -8.14
CA TYR A 252 2.24 1.63 -9.60
C TYR A 252 1.15 2.52 -10.20
N VAL A 253 0.06 2.78 -9.47
CA VAL A 253 -1.00 3.71 -9.90
C VAL A 253 -0.63 5.15 -9.52
N HIS A 254 -0.27 5.39 -8.27
CA HIS A 254 -0.07 6.74 -7.74
C HIS A 254 1.07 7.50 -8.45
N VAL A 255 2.20 6.85 -8.70
CA VAL A 255 3.40 7.51 -9.24
C VAL A 255 3.22 7.98 -10.70
N PRO A 256 2.69 7.16 -11.63
CA PRO A 256 2.42 7.64 -13.00
C PRO A 256 1.45 8.81 -13.05
N PHE A 257 0.37 8.79 -12.26
CA PHE A 257 -0.56 9.93 -12.19
C PHE A 257 0.10 11.18 -11.62
N ALA A 258 0.99 11.04 -10.63
CA ALA A 258 1.77 12.17 -10.12
C ALA A 258 2.73 12.74 -11.18
N ILE A 259 3.36 11.89 -12.00
CA ILE A 259 4.22 12.34 -13.12
C ILE A 259 3.38 13.04 -14.19
N ALA A 260 2.22 12.48 -14.55
CA ALA A 260 1.29 13.09 -15.49
C ALA A 260 0.80 14.46 -15.00
N LEU A 261 0.49 14.58 -13.70
CA LEU A 261 0.14 15.85 -13.06
C LEU A 261 1.27 16.87 -13.19
N LEU A 262 2.52 16.49 -12.92
CA LEU A 262 3.66 17.41 -13.05
C LEU A 262 3.80 17.93 -14.48
N LEU A 263 3.70 17.04 -15.49
CA LEU A 263 3.75 17.43 -16.89
C LEU A 263 2.59 18.37 -17.26
N ALA A 264 1.36 18.01 -16.88
CA ALA A 264 0.18 18.83 -17.14
C ALA A 264 0.27 20.21 -16.44
N LEU A 265 0.79 20.26 -15.21
CA LEU A 265 1.02 21.49 -14.47
C LEU A 265 2.08 22.37 -15.15
N THR A 266 3.19 21.81 -15.61
CA THR A 266 4.20 22.57 -16.35
C THR A 266 3.63 23.15 -17.63
N ILE A 267 2.89 22.37 -18.42
CA ILE A 267 2.22 22.84 -19.64
C ILE A 267 1.20 23.92 -19.31
N HIS A 268 0.42 23.73 -18.24
CA HIS A 268 -0.54 24.72 -17.77
C HIS A 268 0.14 26.07 -17.45
N ILE A 269 1.22 26.05 -16.66
CA ILE A 269 1.97 27.26 -16.29
C ILE A 269 2.51 27.96 -17.53
N VAL A 270 3.21 27.21 -18.40
CA VAL A 270 3.78 27.77 -19.64
C VAL A 270 2.71 28.34 -20.55
N SER A 271 1.58 27.65 -20.70
CA SER A 271 0.45 28.11 -21.51
C SER A 271 -0.13 29.42 -20.99
N VAL A 272 -0.22 29.61 -19.67
CA VAL A 272 -0.69 30.87 -19.09
C VAL A 272 0.28 32.01 -19.38
N PHE A 273 1.60 31.77 -19.36
CA PHE A 273 2.58 32.82 -19.63
C PHE A 273 2.78 33.15 -21.12
N ILE A 274 2.41 32.25 -22.04
CA ILE A 274 2.56 32.46 -23.49
C ILE A 274 1.29 33.04 -24.11
N TYR A 275 0.11 32.55 -23.69
CA TYR A 275 -1.17 32.88 -24.33
C TYR A 275 -1.99 33.94 -23.58
N TRP A 276 -1.42 34.54 -22.53
CA TRP A 276 -1.99 35.65 -21.77
C TRP A 276 -0.95 36.77 -21.69
#